data_AF-A0A1Y3BVE5-F1
#
_entry.id   AF-A0A1Y3BVE5-F1
#
_cell.length_a   1.000
_cell.length_b   1.000
_cell.length_c   1.000
_cell.angle_alpha   90.00
_cell.angle_beta   90.00
_cell.angle_gamma   90.00
#
_symmetry.space_group_name_H-M   'P 1'
#
loop_
_entity.id
_entity.type
_entity.pdbx_description
1 polymer ?
#
loop_
_entity_poly.entity_id
_entity_poly.type
_entity_poly.pdbx_seq_one_letter_code
_entity_poly.pdbx_strand_id
1 'polypeptide(L)'
;MKCGRTWKHFDSNKPDSKSKHYHQHRPRGQPYYVHHHRNRNKSEMDRSSCSSVMSTNRNRYGRRASSMISIGSCGRCCPERCTRPLCKTWKRLRAILKNMVKHNYFQQAIFLAILLNTFSMGIEYHNQPQSLSHAVEISNIIFTIIFCIEMVLKLLAQGFYEYIRSGFNVFDGCIVILSLLELLEEHGSGLSVLRTFRLLRILKLVRFMPALRRQLVIMLRTIDNVAVFFALLLLFIFIFSILGMNLFGCKFCDRNPIDQTLQCDRKNFDSLLWALVTVFQY
;
A
#
# COMPACT_ATOMS: atom_id res chain seq x y z
N MET A 1 -49.17 -57.87 0.52
CA MET A 1 -49.03 -56.75 1.48
C MET A 1 -48.17 -57.24 2.65
N LYS A 2 -47.19 -56.44 3.07
CA LYS A 2 -45.90 -56.91 3.60
C LYS A 2 -45.94 -57.38 5.08
N CYS A 3 -45.47 -58.61 5.27
CA CYS A 3 -45.07 -59.28 6.53
C CYS A 3 -43.93 -58.48 7.22
N GLY A 4 -43.77 -58.36 8.53
CA GLY A 4 -44.39 -59.00 9.69
C GLY A 4 -43.45 -58.75 10.89
N ARG A 5 -44.03 -58.39 12.04
CA ARG A 5 -43.42 -58.12 13.36
C ARG A 5 -42.50 -59.29 13.83
N THR A 6 -41.62 -59.16 14.82
CA THR A 6 -41.99 -59.24 16.25
C THR A 6 -40.84 -58.99 17.25
N TRP A 7 -41.16 -58.16 18.25
CA TRP A 7 -40.96 -58.26 19.72
C TRP A 7 -39.62 -58.58 20.39
N LYS A 8 -39.25 -57.65 21.29
CA LYS A 8 -38.50 -57.85 22.53
C LYS A 8 -39.26 -58.74 23.52
N HIS A 9 -38.58 -59.69 24.17
CA HIS A 9 -38.18 -59.61 25.59
C HIS A 9 -37.57 -60.96 26.03
N PHE A 10 -36.30 -60.98 26.43
CA PHE A 10 -35.83 -61.66 27.65
C PHE A 10 -34.38 -61.22 27.97
N ASP A 11 -34.08 -61.17 29.27
CA ASP A 11 -32.99 -60.47 29.94
C ASP A 11 -31.54 -60.90 29.64
N SER A 12 -30.61 -59.94 29.76
CA SER A 12 -29.55 -59.91 30.82
C SER A 12 -28.25 -59.21 30.37
N ASN A 13 -27.88 -58.17 31.13
CA ASN A 13 -26.54 -57.62 31.46
C ASN A 13 -25.45 -57.32 30.38
N LYS A 14 -25.23 -55.99 30.19
CA LYS A 14 -23.98 -55.15 30.22
C LYS A 14 -22.58 -55.76 29.89
N PRO A 15 -21.57 -54.93 29.51
CA PRO A 15 -21.43 -53.95 28.41
C PRO A 15 -20.15 -54.13 27.54
N ASP A 16 -20.03 -53.24 26.55
CA ASP A 16 -18.80 -52.56 26.05
C ASP A 16 -18.14 -52.91 24.70
N SER A 17 -17.74 -51.81 24.04
CA SER A 17 -16.65 -51.60 23.08
C SER A 17 -16.79 -51.92 21.57
N LYS A 18 -16.84 -50.81 20.81
CA LYS A 18 -16.10 -50.48 19.57
C LYS A 18 -15.31 -51.61 18.86
N SER A 19 -15.45 -51.72 17.54
CA SER A 19 -14.45 -51.25 16.53
C SER A 19 -14.51 -51.97 15.16
N LYS A 20 -14.33 -51.15 14.10
CA LYS A 20 -13.78 -51.35 12.74
C LYS A 20 -13.56 -52.76 12.18
N HIS A 21 -13.88 -52.97 10.88
CA HIS A 21 -12.96 -53.62 9.92
C HIS A 21 -13.33 -53.33 8.45
N TYR A 22 -12.30 -53.14 7.63
CA TYR A 22 -12.31 -53.00 6.16
C TYR A 22 -12.56 -54.34 5.46
N HIS A 23 -13.19 -54.34 4.27
CA HIS A 23 -12.74 -55.13 3.11
C HIS A 23 -13.36 -54.62 1.79
N GLN A 24 -12.55 -54.75 0.74
CA GLN A 24 -12.62 -54.20 -0.62
C GLN A 24 -13.46 -55.08 -1.58
N HIS A 25 -14.29 -54.52 -2.47
CA HIS A 25 -14.58 -55.01 -3.84
C HIS A 25 -15.37 -53.94 -4.66
N ARG A 26 -14.94 -53.67 -5.91
CA ARG A 26 -15.53 -52.78 -6.96
C ARG A 26 -16.32 -53.62 -7.99
N PRO A 27 -16.99 -53.10 -9.07
CA PRO A 27 -17.38 -51.71 -9.44
C PRO A 27 -18.82 -51.56 -10.05
N ARG A 28 -19.31 -50.33 -10.23
CA ARG A 28 -19.91 -49.79 -11.49
C ARG A 28 -20.38 -48.33 -11.33
N GLY A 29 -19.99 -47.45 -12.27
CA GLY A 29 -20.65 -46.15 -12.54
C GLY A 29 -19.79 -44.89 -12.37
N GLN A 30 -19.01 -44.51 -13.39
CA GLN A 30 -18.50 -43.13 -13.59
C GLN A 30 -18.62 -42.75 -15.09
N PRO A 31 -19.04 -41.51 -15.42
CA PRO A 31 -19.18 -41.05 -16.81
C PRO A 31 -17.85 -40.64 -17.46
N TYR A 32 -17.82 -40.83 -18.78
CA TYR A 32 -16.67 -40.72 -19.70
C TYR A 32 -16.28 -39.27 -20.03
N TYR A 33 -14.98 -38.98 -20.03
CA TYR A 33 -14.38 -37.79 -20.68
C TYR A 33 -13.87 -38.16 -22.07
N VAL A 34 -14.33 -37.44 -23.10
CA VAL A 34 -13.93 -37.63 -24.51
C VAL A 34 -12.70 -36.77 -24.81
N HIS A 35 -11.60 -37.42 -25.19
CA HIS A 35 -10.39 -36.78 -25.70
C HIS A 35 -10.55 -36.42 -27.19
N HIS A 36 -10.51 -35.14 -27.52
CA HIS A 36 -10.38 -34.69 -28.91
C HIS A 36 -8.89 -34.52 -29.29
N HIS A 37 -8.38 -35.46 -30.08
CA HIS A 37 -7.19 -35.26 -30.91
C HIS A 37 -7.54 -34.30 -32.08
N ARG A 38 -6.70 -33.28 -32.33
CA ARG A 38 -6.78 -32.48 -33.57
C ARG A 38 -5.48 -32.60 -34.35
N ASN A 39 -5.63 -33.18 -35.55
CA ASN A 39 -4.57 -33.53 -36.50
C ASN A 39 -3.77 -32.33 -37.01
N ARG A 40 -2.48 -32.57 -37.24
CA ARG A 40 -1.61 -31.87 -38.19
C ARG A 40 -2.00 -32.28 -39.62
N ASN A 41 -2.26 -31.32 -40.52
CA ASN A 41 -1.57 -31.18 -41.81
C ASN A 41 -2.15 -30.04 -42.69
N LYS A 42 -1.22 -29.20 -43.16
CA LYS A 42 -1.10 -28.51 -44.46
C LYS A 42 -2.32 -27.89 -45.16
N SER A 43 -2.25 -26.56 -45.36
CA SER A 43 -2.38 -25.95 -46.69
C SER A 43 -1.65 -24.61 -46.72
N GLU A 44 -0.73 -24.47 -47.66
CA GLU A 44 -0.04 -23.26 -48.12
C GLU A 44 -0.99 -22.33 -48.93
N MET A 45 -0.47 -21.16 -49.33
CA MET A 45 -1.04 -20.16 -50.26
C MET A 45 -2.12 -19.22 -49.65
N ASP A 46 -2.12 -17.89 -49.82
CA ASP A 46 -1.39 -17.03 -50.76
C ASP A 46 -1.25 -15.59 -50.23
N ARG A 47 -0.13 -14.94 -50.59
CA ARG A 47 0.01 -13.48 -50.60
C ARG A 47 -0.76 -12.95 -51.81
N SER A 48 -1.84 -12.21 -51.61
CA SER A 48 -2.45 -11.38 -52.67
C SER A 48 -3.31 -10.30 -52.00
N SER A 49 -2.83 -9.05 -51.99
CA SER A 49 -3.33 -7.98 -52.88
C SER A 49 -4.66 -7.38 -52.38
N CYS A 50 -4.54 -6.27 -51.64
CA CYS A 50 -5.69 -5.41 -51.31
C CYS A 50 -6.02 -4.60 -52.57
N SER A 51 -6.85 -5.16 -53.46
CA SER A 51 -7.44 -4.41 -54.57
C SER A 51 -8.77 -3.80 -54.14
N SER A 52 -8.85 -2.48 -54.26
CA SER A 52 -10.07 -1.68 -54.20
C SER A 52 -11.00 -2.06 -55.36
N VAL A 53 -12.19 -2.57 -55.04
CA VAL A 53 -13.27 -2.74 -56.02
C VAL A 53 -14.33 -1.67 -55.74
N MET A 54 -14.42 -0.68 -56.62
CA MET A 54 -15.61 0.17 -56.78
C MET A 54 -16.73 -0.68 -57.35
N SER A 55 -17.84 -0.81 -56.64
CA SER A 55 -19.09 -1.31 -57.20
C SER A 55 -20.12 -0.18 -57.23
N THR A 56 -20.40 0.32 -58.43
CA THR A 56 -21.57 1.16 -58.73
C THR A 56 -22.79 0.27 -58.86
N ASN A 57 -23.80 0.46 -58.01
CA ASN A 57 -25.12 -0.16 -58.21
C ASN A 57 -26.18 0.94 -58.40
N ARG A 58 -26.82 0.95 -59.58
CA ARG A 58 -27.98 1.80 -59.90
C ARG A 58 -29.22 1.18 -59.28
N ASN A 59 -29.99 1.96 -58.51
CA ASN A 59 -31.30 1.53 -58.03
C ASN A 59 -32.45 2.25 -58.75
N ARG A 60 -33.56 1.52 -58.89
CA ARG A 60 -34.66 1.73 -59.87
C ARG A 60 -35.75 2.72 -59.42
N TYR A 61 -35.43 3.71 -58.59
CA TYR A 61 -36.37 4.76 -58.16
C TYR A 61 -35.68 6.13 -58.16
N GLY A 62 -36.17 7.03 -59.01
CA GLY A 62 -35.64 8.38 -59.14
C GLY A 62 -35.98 9.26 -57.94
N ARG A 63 -35.01 9.49 -57.05
CA ARG A 63 -34.83 10.74 -56.29
C ARG A 63 -33.34 10.96 -56.05
N ARG A 64 -32.83 12.13 -56.46
CA ARG A 64 -31.48 12.62 -56.13
C ARG A 64 -31.47 13.08 -54.68
N ALA A 65 -30.63 12.47 -53.85
CA ALA A 65 -30.18 13.05 -52.59
C ALA A 65 -28.72 12.66 -52.39
N SER A 66 -27.83 13.62 -52.63
CA SER A 66 -26.42 13.54 -52.24
C SER A 66 -26.34 13.92 -50.77
N SER A 67 -25.96 12.99 -49.90
CA SER A 67 -25.58 13.32 -48.53
C SER A 67 -24.56 12.31 -48.00
N MET A 68 -23.52 12.88 -47.39
CA MET A 68 -22.26 12.29 -47.02
C MET A 68 -22.37 11.09 -46.08
N ILE A 69 -21.53 10.09 -46.39
CA ILE A 69 -20.77 9.22 -45.50
C ILE A 69 -20.94 9.53 -44.00
N SER A 70 -21.58 8.62 -43.26
CA SER A 70 -21.20 8.34 -41.89
C SER A 70 -20.97 6.83 -41.76
N ILE A 71 -19.70 6.51 -41.53
CA ILE A 71 -19.18 5.15 -41.38
C ILE A 71 -19.88 4.51 -40.18
N GLY A 72 -20.55 3.40 -40.45
CA GLY A 72 -21.12 2.54 -39.43
C GLY A 72 -20.07 2.13 -38.41
N SER A 73 -20.50 2.16 -37.15
CA SER A 73 -19.84 1.64 -35.97
C SER A 73 -19.18 0.28 -36.19
N CYS A 74 -17.87 0.27 -36.45
CA CYS A 74 -17.07 -0.91 -36.23
C CYS A 74 -16.74 -0.99 -34.74
N GLY A 75 -17.69 -1.55 -33.97
CA GLY A 75 -17.48 -1.98 -32.60
C GLY A 75 -16.43 -3.09 -32.55
N ARG A 76 -15.15 -2.67 -32.51
CA ARG A 76 -13.93 -3.36 -32.06
C ARG A 76 -12.74 -2.51 -32.50
N CYS A 77 -12.60 -1.31 -31.94
CA CYS A 77 -11.30 -0.66 -31.87
C CYS A 77 -10.42 -1.51 -30.94
N CYS A 78 -9.75 -2.50 -31.52
CA CYS A 78 -8.56 -3.10 -30.94
C CYS A 78 -7.62 -1.96 -30.54
N PRO A 79 -7.20 -1.84 -29.26
CA PRO A 79 -6.20 -0.86 -28.92
C PRO A 79 -4.93 -1.26 -29.65
N GLU A 80 -4.38 -0.29 -30.37
CA GLU A 80 -3.28 -0.42 -31.29
C GLU A 80 -2.20 -1.38 -30.76
N ARG A 81 -1.96 -2.42 -31.55
CA ARG A 81 -0.78 -3.25 -31.47
C ARG A 81 0.41 -2.43 -31.97
N CYS A 82 0.87 -1.48 -31.16
CA CYS A 82 2.06 -0.69 -31.41
C CYS A 82 3.30 -1.62 -31.32
N THR A 83 3.66 -2.23 -32.44
CA THR A 83 4.79 -3.16 -32.60
C THR A 83 6.10 -2.38 -32.81
N ARG A 84 6.55 -1.67 -31.79
CA ARG A 84 7.97 -1.32 -31.70
C ARG A 84 8.73 -2.47 -31.02
N PRO A 85 9.92 -2.89 -31.50
CA PRO A 85 10.72 -3.92 -30.83
C PRO A 85 11.02 -3.54 -29.37
N LEU A 86 11.22 -2.24 -29.11
CA LEU A 86 11.32 -1.64 -27.78
C LEU A 86 10.12 -1.94 -26.86
N CYS A 87 8.89 -2.02 -27.40
CA CYS A 87 7.70 -2.31 -26.59
C CYS A 87 7.61 -3.79 -26.22
N LYS A 88 8.08 -4.70 -27.09
CA LYS A 88 8.16 -6.14 -26.78
C LYS A 88 9.23 -6.43 -25.74
N THR A 89 10.41 -5.82 -25.85
CA THR A 89 11.49 -5.96 -24.87
C THR A 89 11.11 -5.32 -23.53
N TRP A 90 10.47 -4.14 -23.51
CA TRP A 90 9.93 -3.54 -22.29
C TRP A 90 8.89 -4.42 -21.60
N LYS A 91 7.98 -5.05 -22.36
CA LYS A 91 6.99 -5.97 -21.78
C LYS A 91 7.65 -7.20 -21.15
N ARG A 92 8.69 -7.76 -21.79
CA ARG A 92 9.46 -8.88 -21.24
C ARG A 92 10.24 -8.46 -19.99
N LEU A 93 10.96 -7.34 -20.05
CA LEU A 93 11.68 -6.78 -18.91
C LEU A 93 10.74 -6.52 -17.73
N ARG A 94 9.60 -5.88 -17.97
CA ARG A 94 8.58 -5.64 -16.95
C ARG A 94 8.01 -6.92 -16.36
N ALA A 95 7.84 -7.98 -17.15
CA ALA A 95 7.39 -9.27 -16.65
C ALA A 95 8.43 -9.93 -15.72
N ILE A 96 9.71 -9.90 -16.10
CA ILE A 96 10.81 -10.40 -15.28
C ILE A 96 10.92 -9.58 -13.99
N LEU A 97 10.92 -8.24 -14.08
CA LEU A 97 10.97 -7.35 -12.93
C LEU A 97 9.78 -7.55 -11.99
N LYS A 98 8.57 -7.74 -12.51
CA LYS A 98 7.41 -8.10 -11.70
C LYS A 98 7.61 -9.41 -10.96
N ASN A 99 8.21 -10.41 -11.59
CA ASN A 99 8.48 -11.69 -10.93
C ASN A 99 9.56 -11.54 -9.84
N MET A 100 10.62 -10.78 -10.11
CA MET A 100 11.68 -10.48 -9.14
C MET A 100 11.16 -9.72 -7.92
N VAL A 101 10.41 -8.63 -8.13
CA VAL A 101 9.86 -7.80 -7.05
C VAL A 101 8.84 -8.59 -6.21
N LYS A 102 8.07 -9.50 -6.82
CA LYS A 102 7.11 -10.36 -6.11
C LYS A 102 7.77 -11.50 -5.35
N HIS A 103 9.05 -11.77 -5.57
CA HIS A 103 9.73 -12.89 -4.95
C HIS A 103 9.83 -12.68 -3.43
N ASN A 104 9.49 -13.72 -2.64
CA ASN A 104 9.51 -13.64 -1.18
C ASN A 104 10.92 -13.33 -0.64
N TYR A 105 11.98 -13.93 -1.20
CA TYR A 105 13.36 -13.59 -0.84
C TYR A 105 13.72 -12.12 -1.05
N PHE A 106 13.23 -11.47 -2.13
CA PHE A 106 13.47 -10.05 -2.34
C PHE A 106 12.79 -9.22 -1.25
N GLN A 107 11.53 -9.52 -0.95
CA GLN A 107 10.79 -8.86 0.13
C GLN A 107 11.45 -9.08 1.51
N GLN A 108 11.92 -10.29 1.79
CA GLN A 108 12.65 -10.63 3.03
C GLN A 108 14.00 -9.93 3.13
N ALA A 109 14.75 -9.79 2.02
CA ALA A 109 16.02 -9.08 2.00
C ALA A 109 15.84 -7.59 2.30
N ILE A 110 14.82 -6.95 1.71
CA ILE A 110 14.49 -5.55 2.01
C ILE A 110 14.06 -5.42 3.47
N PHE A 111 13.22 -6.32 3.97
CA PHE A 111 12.82 -6.32 5.37
C PHE A 111 14.03 -6.41 6.31
N LEU A 112 14.97 -7.32 6.04
CA LEU A 112 16.20 -7.45 6.80
C LEU A 112 17.06 -6.19 6.72
N ALA A 113 17.16 -5.56 5.55
CA ALA A 113 17.88 -4.29 5.39
C ALA A 113 17.27 -3.16 6.23
N ILE A 114 15.94 -3.08 6.32
CA ILE A 114 15.28 -2.10 7.20
C ILE A 114 15.57 -2.39 8.67
N LEU A 115 15.51 -3.66 9.09
CA LEU A 115 15.82 -4.06 10.46
C LEU A 115 17.26 -3.72 10.84
N LEU A 116 18.23 -4.11 10.02
CA LEU A 116 19.65 -3.85 10.25
C LEU A 116 19.94 -2.36 10.31
N ASN A 117 19.32 -1.58 9.43
CA ASN A 117 19.51 -0.14 9.45
C ASN A 117 18.87 0.54 10.66
N THR A 118 17.69 0.10 11.08
CA THR A 118 17.04 0.59 12.31
C THR A 118 17.88 0.24 13.53
N PHE A 119 18.44 -0.97 13.58
CA PHE A 119 19.33 -1.40 14.64
C PHE A 119 20.62 -0.58 14.68
N SER A 120 21.20 -0.27 13.50
CA SER A 120 22.37 0.60 13.40
C SER A 120 22.12 2.00 13.99
N MET A 121 20.93 2.56 13.83
CA MET A 121 20.57 3.84 14.47
C MET A 121 20.32 3.69 15.97
N GLY A 122 19.74 2.56 16.41
CA GLY A 122 19.45 2.31 17.82
C GLY A 122 20.69 2.11 18.71
N ILE A 123 21.84 1.78 18.11
CA ILE A 123 23.11 1.62 18.83
C ILE A 123 23.80 2.97 19.11
N GLU A 124 23.43 4.05 18.42
CA GLU A 124 24.04 5.37 18.63
C GLU A 124 23.85 5.83 20.09
N TYR A 125 24.94 6.21 20.76
CA TYR A 125 24.92 6.69 22.14
C TYR A 125 25.70 7.99 22.31
N HIS A 126 25.43 8.71 23.41
CA HIS A 126 26.08 9.98 23.69
C HIS A 126 27.58 9.77 24.03
N ASN A 127 28.47 10.50 23.35
CA ASN A 127 29.94 10.35 23.39
C ASN A 127 30.49 9.08 22.72
N GLN A 128 29.99 8.71 21.54
CA GLN A 128 30.54 7.58 20.79
C GLN A 128 31.92 7.86 20.16
N PRO A 129 32.78 6.84 20.02
CA PRO A 129 34.06 6.99 19.31
C PRO A 129 33.82 7.33 17.83
N GLN A 130 34.71 8.14 17.24
CA GLN A 130 34.61 8.59 15.85
C GLN A 130 34.49 7.44 14.84
N SER A 131 35.10 6.28 15.13
CA SER A 131 35.02 5.08 14.28
C SER A 131 33.59 4.54 14.17
N LEU A 132 32.83 4.54 15.26
CA LEU A 132 31.43 4.07 15.24
C LEU A 132 30.55 5.06 14.48
N SER A 133 30.80 6.37 14.65
CA SER A 133 30.07 7.42 13.91
C SER A 133 30.23 7.30 12.41
N HIS A 134 31.46 7.14 11.94
CA HIS A 134 31.72 6.91 10.52
C HIS A 134 31.09 5.61 10.02
N ALA A 135 31.12 4.53 10.81
CA ALA A 135 30.48 3.27 10.43
C ALA A 135 28.96 3.41 10.25
N VAL A 136 28.28 4.13 11.15
CA VAL A 136 26.83 4.34 11.06
C VAL A 136 26.46 5.29 9.92
N GLU A 137 27.25 6.33 9.67
CA GLU A 137 27.06 7.22 8.53
C GLU A 137 27.20 6.48 7.19
N ILE A 138 28.26 5.69 7.02
CA ILE A 138 28.49 4.86 5.83
C ILE A 138 27.35 3.85 5.67
N SER A 139 26.92 3.19 6.76
CA SER A 139 25.81 2.24 6.69
C SER A 139 24.54 2.92 6.20
N ASN A 140 24.23 4.11 6.71
CA ASN A 140 23.05 4.89 6.32
C ASN A 140 23.02 5.23 4.83
N ILE A 141 24.16 5.55 4.23
CA ILE A 141 24.29 5.78 2.78
C ILE A 141 23.98 4.48 2.02
N ILE A 142 24.59 3.36 2.40
CA ILE A 142 24.39 2.05 1.75
C ILE A 142 22.91 1.64 1.78
N PHE A 143 22.26 1.74 2.93
CA PHE A 143 20.84 1.40 3.06
C PHE A 143 19.94 2.30 2.23
N THR A 144 20.26 3.60 2.14
CA THR A 144 19.51 4.56 1.31
C THR A 144 19.60 4.20 -0.18
N ILE A 145 20.79 3.80 -0.65
CA ILE A 145 20.99 3.32 -2.03
C ILE A 145 20.16 2.06 -2.29
N ILE A 146 20.16 1.08 -1.37
CA ILE A 146 19.36 -0.15 -1.49
C ILE A 146 17.87 0.18 -1.63
N PHE A 147 17.35 1.10 -0.81
CA PHE A 147 15.94 1.51 -0.90
C PHE A 147 15.61 2.33 -2.15
N CYS A 148 16.55 3.12 -2.64
CA CYS A 148 16.41 3.83 -3.91
C CYS A 148 16.28 2.82 -5.08
N ILE A 149 17.16 1.82 -5.12
CA ILE A 149 17.09 0.74 -6.12
C ILE A 149 15.76 0.00 -6.02
N GLU A 150 15.32 -0.34 -4.81
CA GLU A 150 14.03 -0.98 -4.57
C GLU A 150 12.85 -0.17 -5.13
N MET A 151 12.83 1.15 -4.88
CA MET A 151 11.81 2.06 -5.41
C MET A 151 11.80 2.06 -6.94
N VAL A 152 12.97 2.20 -7.58
CA VAL A 152 13.10 2.21 -9.05
C VAL A 152 12.62 0.88 -9.63
N LEU A 153 13.01 -0.25 -9.04
CA LEU A 153 12.57 -1.58 -9.49
C LEU A 153 11.04 -1.74 -9.43
N LYS A 154 10.40 -1.25 -8.37
CA LYS A 154 8.93 -1.26 -8.28
C LYS A 154 8.27 -0.35 -9.29
N LEU A 155 8.82 0.84 -9.49
CA LEU A 155 8.29 1.82 -10.44
C LEU A 155 8.31 1.25 -11.86
N LEU A 156 9.41 0.60 -12.26
CA LEU A 156 9.55 -0.07 -13.55
C LEU A 156 8.65 -1.31 -13.67
N ALA A 157 8.52 -2.10 -12.60
CA ALA A 157 7.67 -3.29 -12.58
C ALA A 157 6.17 -2.95 -12.68
N GLN A 158 5.68 -2.05 -11.83
CA GLN A 158 4.26 -1.71 -11.72
C GLN A 158 3.84 -0.64 -12.73
N GLY A 159 4.75 0.23 -13.15
CA GLY A 159 4.46 1.43 -13.93
C GLY A 159 4.03 2.59 -13.02
N PHE A 160 4.29 3.82 -13.48
CA PHE A 160 4.10 5.04 -12.70
C PHE A 160 2.66 5.20 -12.14
N TYR A 161 1.64 5.00 -12.99
CA TYR A 161 0.24 5.19 -12.60
C TYR A 161 -0.23 4.18 -11.55
N GLU A 162 0.10 2.89 -11.72
CA GLU A 162 -0.27 1.84 -10.76
C GLU A 162 0.51 1.97 -9.44
N TYR A 163 1.73 2.50 -9.49
CA TYR A 163 2.50 2.80 -8.29
C TYR A 163 1.82 3.87 -7.44
N ILE A 164 1.37 4.97 -8.07
CA ILE A 164 0.71 6.09 -7.39
C ILE A 164 -0.68 5.71 -6.85
N ARG A 165 -1.40 4.82 -7.55
CA ARG A 165 -2.70 4.33 -7.08
C ARG A 165 -2.62 3.55 -5.76
N SER A 166 -1.46 2.97 -5.44
CA SER A 166 -1.23 2.23 -4.20
C SER A 166 -0.66 3.13 -3.12
N GLY A 167 -1.49 3.56 -2.16
CA GLY A 167 -1.08 4.48 -1.09
C GLY A 167 0.14 4.00 -0.27
N PHE A 168 0.27 2.69 -0.01
CA PHE A 168 1.44 2.14 0.70
C PHE A 168 2.72 2.18 -0.13
N ASN A 169 2.62 2.10 -1.46
CA ASN A 169 3.79 2.23 -2.33
C ASN A 169 4.20 3.70 -2.43
N VAL A 170 3.24 4.62 -2.54
CA VAL A 170 3.50 6.07 -2.48
C VAL A 170 4.17 6.44 -1.16
N PHE A 171 3.66 5.96 -0.03
CA PHE A 171 4.24 6.19 1.28
C PHE A 171 5.71 5.74 1.32
N ASP A 172 6.01 4.52 0.88
CA ASP A 172 7.37 4.00 0.80
C ASP A 172 8.27 4.85 -0.12
N GLY A 173 7.74 5.33 -1.25
CA GLY A 173 8.42 6.26 -2.14
C GLY A 173 8.74 7.61 -1.47
N CYS A 174 7.79 8.19 -0.75
CA CYS A 174 8.01 9.42 0.02
C CYS A 174 9.13 9.26 1.04
N ILE A 175 9.17 8.13 1.77
CA ILE A 175 10.25 7.84 2.72
C ILE A 175 11.62 7.78 2.03
N VAL A 176 11.70 7.17 0.84
CA VAL A 176 12.95 7.12 0.06
C VAL A 176 13.37 8.53 -0.40
N ILE A 177 12.43 9.34 -0.87
CA ILE A 177 12.70 10.72 -1.30
C ILE A 177 13.22 11.55 -0.11
N LEU A 178 12.56 11.47 1.06
CA LEU A 178 13.04 12.15 2.27
C LEU A 178 14.46 11.72 2.67
N SER A 179 14.77 10.43 2.52
CA SER A 179 16.13 9.92 2.80
C SER A 179 17.17 10.42 1.79
N LEU A 180 16.79 10.66 0.53
CA LEU A 180 17.67 11.28 -0.46
C LEU A 180 17.88 12.77 -0.19
N LEU A 181 16.83 13.49 0.24
CA LEU A 181 16.94 14.89 0.64
C LEU A 181 17.89 15.06 1.83
N GLU A 182 17.84 14.16 2.80
CA GLU A 182 18.79 14.14 3.94
C GLU A 182 20.25 14.04 3.46
N LEU A 183 20.55 13.17 2.48
CA LEU A 183 21.91 13.02 1.94
C LEU A 183 22.38 14.26 1.14
N LEU A 184 21.46 14.95 0.47
CA LEU A 184 21.77 16.18 -0.25
C LEU A 184 22.04 17.33 0.72
N GLU A 185 21.32 17.37 1.85
CA GLU A 185 21.45 18.46 2.82
C GLU A 185 22.65 18.32 3.76
N GLU A 186 23.18 17.12 3.97
CA GLU A 186 24.47 16.93 4.63
C GLU A 186 25.61 17.75 3.96
N HIS A 187 25.47 18.13 2.68
CA HIS A 187 26.43 18.95 1.95
C HIS A 187 26.13 20.46 1.99
N GLY A 188 25.01 20.90 2.59
CA GLY A 188 24.64 22.30 2.69
C GLY A 188 23.38 22.52 3.53
N SER A 189 23.56 23.21 4.66
CA SER A 189 22.60 23.60 5.71
C SER A 189 22.48 22.72 6.96
N GLY A 190 22.55 23.38 8.12
CA GLY A 190 22.59 22.78 9.46
C GLY A 190 21.25 22.33 10.02
N LEU A 191 20.35 21.77 9.21
CA LEU A 191 19.08 21.23 9.72
C LEU A 191 19.28 19.87 10.37
N SER A 192 19.65 19.90 11.65
CA SER A 192 19.78 18.70 12.49
C SER A 192 18.50 17.84 12.54
N VAL A 193 17.34 18.44 12.24
CA VAL A 193 16.03 17.75 12.18
C VAL A 193 15.94 16.70 11.07
N LEU A 194 16.74 16.80 10.01
CA LEU A 194 16.67 15.84 8.90
C LEU A 194 17.22 14.48 9.30
N ARG A 195 18.19 14.48 10.22
CA ARG A 195 18.71 13.27 10.86
C ARG A 195 17.66 12.55 11.70
N THR A 196 16.54 13.18 12.03
CA THR A 196 15.42 12.49 12.68
C THR A 196 14.46 11.88 11.65
N PHE A 197 14.42 12.37 10.41
CA PHE A 197 13.57 11.79 9.36
C PHE A 197 14.02 10.42 8.89
N ARG A 198 15.32 10.10 8.96
CA ARG A 198 15.76 8.72 8.75
C ARG A 198 15.02 7.73 9.64
N LEU A 199 14.62 8.07 10.86
CA LEU A 199 13.82 7.17 11.73
C LEU A 199 12.49 6.76 11.08
N LEU A 200 11.92 7.58 10.20
CA LEU A 200 10.67 7.27 9.48
C LEU A 200 10.79 6.02 8.62
N ARG A 201 11.99 5.58 8.26
CA ARG A 201 12.19 4.32 7.54
C ARG A 201 11.75 3.10 8.33
N ILE A 202 11.67 3.16 9.67
CA ILE A 202 11.06 2.10 10.49
C ILE A 202 9.59 1.90 10.11
N LEU A 203 8.91 2.95 9.65
CA LEU A 203 7.52 2.88 9.19
C LEU A 203 7.39 2.02 7.93
N LYS A 204 8.49 1.74 7.20
CA LYS A 204 8.47 0.75 6.13
C LYS A 204 8.12 -0.65 6.64
N LEU A 205 8.37 -1.00 7.92
CA LEU A 205 7.94 -2.29 8.49
C LEU A 205 6.42 -2.50 8.39
N VAL A 206 5.65 -1.41 8.47
CA VAL A 206 4.19 -1.44 8.38
C VAL A 206 3.74 -2.21 7.15
N ARG A 207 4.36 -2.00 5.99
CA ARG A 207 3.93 -2.67 4.74
C ARG A 207 4.09 -4.21 4.80
N PHE A 208 5.06 -4.70 5.57
CA PHE A 208 5.39 -6.12 5.71
C PHE A 208 4.53 -6.79 6.79
N MET A 209 3.99 -6.01 7.73
CA MET A 209 3.10 -6.49 8.78
C MET A 209 1.64 -6.24 8.40
N PRO A 210 0.92 -7.22 7.80
CA PRO A 210 -0.47 -7.04 7.38
C PRO A 210 -1.41 -6.69 8.54
N ALA A 211 -1.07 -7.14 9.76
CA ALA A 211 -1.78 -6.75 10.99
C ALA A 211 -1.70 -5.23 11.23
N LEU A 212 -0.49 -4.65 11.18
CA LEU A 212 -0.29 -3.21 11.35
C LEU A 212 -0.97 -2.40 10.25
N ARG A 213 -0.89 -2.85 8.98
CA ARG A 213 -1.61 -2.16 7.88
C ARG A 213 -3.10 -2.08 8.14
N ARG A 214 -3.71 -3.20 8.54
CA ARG A 214 -5.14 -3.26 8.83
C ARG A 214 -5.47 -2.31 9.97
N GLN A 215 -4.67 -2.33 11.04
CA GLN A 215 -4.87 -1.46 12.19
C GLN A 215 -4.78 0.02 11.83
N LEU A 216 -3.77 0.43 11.05
CA LEU A 216 -3.64 1.81 10.60
C LEU A 216 -4.82 2.24 9.72
N VAL A 217 -5.28 1.40 8.80
CA VAL A 217 -6.45 1.72 7.96
C VAL A 217 -7.71 1.88 8.81
N ILE A 218 -7.91 1.02 9.82
CA ILE A 218 -9.04 1.15 10.75
C ILE A 218 -8.94 2.44 11.54
N MET A 219 -7.76 2.74 12.10
CA MET A 219 -7.51 3.97 12.86
C MET A 219 -7.81 5.21 12.01
N LEU A 220 -7.31 5.26 10.76
CA LEU A 220 -7.59 6.35 9.84
C LEU A 220 -9.09 6.50 9.54
N ARG A 221 -9.84 5.39 9.42
CA ARG A 221 -11.31 5.46 9.24
C ARG A 221 -12.03 5.95 10.48
N THR A 222 -11.51 5.70 11.67
CA THR A 222 -12.10 6.21 12.90
C THR A 222 -11.84 7.70 13.12
N ILE A 223 -10.80 8.27 12.49
CA ILE A 223 -10.49 9.70 12.60
C ILE A 223 -11.67 10.56 12.13
N ASP A 224 -12.35 10.20 11.04
CA ASP A 224 -13.48 11.00 10.54
C ASP A 224 -14.58 11.17 11.59
N ASN A 225 -14.89 10.10 12.33
CA ASN A 225 -15.89 10.14 13.39
C ASN A 225 -15.39 10.90 14.63
N VAL A 226 -14.12 10.68 15.01
CA VAL A 226 -13.50 11.31 16.18
C VAL A 226 -13.22 12.80 15.94
N ALA A 227 -13.01 13.22 14.69
CA ALA A 227 -12.65 14.59 14.33
C ALA A 227 -13.71 15.60 14.75
N VAL A 228 -15.00 15.27 14.66
CA VAL A 228 -16.08 16.16 15.09
C VAL A 228 -16.05 16.37 16.61
N PHE A 229 -15.89 15.29 17.38
CA PHE A 229 -15.76 15.39 18.83
C PHE A 229 -14.51 16.17 19.23
N PHE A 230 -13.38 15.93 18.55
CA PHE A 230 -12.14 16.65 18.78
C PHE A 230 -12.26 18.14 18.44
N ALA A 231 -12.98 18.50 17.38
CA ALA A 231 -13.25 19.89 17.02
C ALA A 231 -14.10 20.61 18.07
N LEU A 232 -15.13 19.95 18.61
CA LEU A 232 -15.95 20.49 19.71
C LEU A 232 -15.12 20.66 20.98
N LEU A 233 -14.24 19.70 21.29
CA LEU A 233 -13.32 19.79 22.42
C LEU A 233 -12.36 20.98 22.26
N LEU A 234 -11.76 21.15 21.09
CA LEU A 234 -10.89 22.30 20.81
C LEU A 234 -11.64 23.64 20.90
N LEU A 235 -12.88 23.70 20.42
CA LEU A 235 -13.72 24.90 20.53
C LEU A 235 -14.01 25.24 21.99
N PHE A 236 -14.36 24.23 22.80
CA PHE A 236 -14.58 24.41 24.23
C PHE A 236 -13.32 24.95 24.91
N ILE A 237 -12.16 24.28 24.71
CA ILE A 237 -10.87 24.72 25.25
C ILE A 237 -10.57 26.16 24.82
N PHE A 238 -10.83 26.51 23.56
CA PHE A 238 -10.60 27.86 23.04
C PHE A 238 -11.45 28.92 23.76
N ILE A 239 -12.74 28.68 23.98
CA ILE A 239 -13.62 29.60 24.72
C ILE A 239 -13.11 29.79 26.14
N PHE A 240 -12.79 28.71 26.86
CA PHE A 240 -12.26 28.80 28.23
C PHE A 240 -10.87 29.45 28.30
N SER A 241 -10.05 29.30 27.25
CA SER A 241 -8.76 29.99 27.17
C SER A 241 -8.95 31.50 27.08
N ILE A 242 -9.90 31.98 26.25
CA ILE A 242 -10.23 33.41 26.16
C ILE A 242 -10.82 33.92 27.48
N LEU A 243 -11.75 33.18 28.09
CA LEU A 243 -12.29 33.53 29.39
C LEU A 243 -11.19 33.61 30.46
N GLY A 244 -10.27 32.64 30.48
CA GLY A 244 -9.15 32.61 31.40
C GLY A 244 -8.19 33.79 31.22
N MET A 245 -7.88 34.16 29.98
CA MET A 245 -7.11 35.38 29.69
C MET A 245 -7.81 36.65 30.18
N ASN A 246 -9.12 36.78 29.92
CA ASN A 246 -9.88 37.96 30.33
C ASN A 246 -10.04 38.09 31.85
N LEU A 247 -10.11 36.98 32.58
CA LEU A 247 -10.32 36.96 34.03
C LEU A 247 -9.01 36.97 34.83
N PHE A 248 -7.98 36.29 34.31
CA PHE A 248 -6.74 35.99 35.02
C PHE A 248 -5.47 36.38 34.28
N GLY A 249 -5.57 37.13 33.17
CA GLY A 249 -4.42 37.67 32.46
C GLY A 249 -3.55 38.57 33.35
N CYS A 250 -2.24 38.39 33.27
CA CYS A 250 -1.20 39.10 34.02
C CYS A 250 -1.27 38.97 35.55
N LYS A 251 -2.11 38.08 36.10
CA LYS A 251 -2.21 37.86 37.55
C LYS A 251 -1.24 36.81 38.11
N PHE A 252 -0.60 36.04 37.23
CA PHE A 252 0.34 34.97 37.57
C PHE A 252 1.79 35.36 37.26
N CYS A 253 2.07 36.66 37.22
CA CYS A 253 3.40 37.21 37.04
C CYS A 253 3.76 38.05 38.26
N ASP A 254 4.82 37.65 38.96
CA ASP A 254 5.37 38.41 40.06
C ASP A 254 6.57 39.24 39.58
N ARG A 255 6.64 40.47 40.06
CA ARG A 255 7.76 41.38 39.74
C ARG A 255 8.83 41.24 40.81
N ASN A 256 10.03 40.83 40.41
CA ASN A 256 11.16 40.79 41.34
C ASN A 256 11.52 42.20 41.80
N PRO A 257 11.55 42.48 43.12
CA PRO A 257 11.76 43.84 43.64
C PRO A 257 13.19 44.37 43.43
N ILE A 258 14.17 43.49 43.22
CA ILE A 258 15.59 43.83 43.11
C ILE A 258 16.01 44.12 41.65
N ASP A 259 15.53 43.31 40.71
CA ASP A 259 15.96 43.34 39.31
C ASP A 259 14.87 43.89 38.36
N GLN A 260 13.69 44.22 38.90
CA GLN A 260 12.48 44.66 38.17
C GLN A 260 12.01 43.71 37.06
N THR A 261 12.62 42.53 36.93
CA THR A 261 12.29 41.49 35.96
C THR A 261 10.96 40.84 36.33
N LEU A 262 10.12 40.63 35.31
CA LEU A 262 8.82 39.97 35.45
C LEU A 262 9.03 38.47 35.28
N GLN A 263 8.81 37.69 36.35
CA GLN A 263 8.80 36.23 36.29
C GLN A 263 7.36 35.73 36.35
N CYS A 264 6.94 35.03 35.29
CA CYS A 264 5.61 34.44 35.22
C CYS A 264 5.69 32.93 35.44
N ASP A 265 4.68 32.38 36.09
CA ASP A 265 4.58 30.94 36.28
C ASP A 265 4.49 30.20 34.94
N ARG A 266 5.00 28.96 34.90
CA ARG A 266 4.98 28.12 33.69
C ARG A 266 3.56 27.85 33.18
N LYS A 267 2.55 27.93 34.06
CA LYS A 267 1.12 27.87 33.73
C LYS A 267 0.51 29.26 33.94
N ASN A 268 0.34 30.01 32.87
CA ASN A 268 -0.22 31.36 32.92
C ASN A 268 -1.28 31.59 31.83
N PHE A 269 -2.03 32.68 31.97
CA PHE A 269 -3.07 33.12 31.04
C PHE A 269 -2.69 34.42 30.32
N ASP A 270 -1.40 34.67 30.13
CA ASP A 270 -0.92 35.92 29.55
C ASP A 270 -0.94 35.90 28.03
N SER A 271 -0.81 34.72 27.44
CA SER A 271 -0.92 34.51 26.00
C SER A 271 -1.89 33.39 25.67
N LEU A 272 -2.52 33.47 24.50
CA LEU A 272 -3.50 32.48 24.05
C LEU A 272 -2.92 31.06 24.01
N LEU A 273 -1.66 30.90 23.59
CA LEU A 273 -1.01 29.58 23.54
C LEU A 273 -0.77 29.02 24.94
N TRP A 274 -0.32 29.84 25.89
CA TRP A 274 -0.12 29.40 27.29
C TRP A 274 -1.45 29.15 28.00
N ALA A 275 -2.47 29.98 27.77
CA ALA A 275 -3.82 29.78 28.28
C ALA A 275 -4.42 28.46 27.74
N LEU A 276 -4.26 28.18 26.44
CA LEU A 276 -4.72 26.94 25.82
C LEU A 276 -4.05 25.71 26.40
N VAL A 277 -2.73 25.74 26.58
CA VAL A 277 -1.98 24.64 27.24
C VAL A 277 -2.41 24.50 28.70
N THR A 278 -2.67 25.60 29.41
CA THR A 278 -3.08 25.60 30.82
C THR A 278 -4.47 24.99 30.99
N VAL A 279 -5.45 25.37 30.15
CA VAL A 279 -6.80 24.81 30.15
C VAL A 279 -6.79 23.34 29.71
N PHE A 280 -5.94 22.97 28.77
CA PHE A 280 -5.81 21.57 28.33
C PHE A 280 -5.22 20.65 29.41
N GLN A 281 -4.36 21.18 30.29
CA GLN A 281 -3.73 20.42 31.38
C GLN A 281 -4.63 20.24 32.61
N TYR A 282 -5.73 21.00 32.71
CA TYR A 282 -6.69 20.97 33.81
C TYR A 282 -7.92 20.14 33.44
#